data_AF-A0A0R2PYJ9-F1
#
_entry.id   AF-A0A0R2PYJ9-F1
#
_cell.length_a   1.000
_cell.length_b   1.000
_cell.length_c   1.000
_cell.angle_alpha   90.00
_cell.angle_beta   90.00
_cell.angle_gamma   90.00
#
_symmetry.space_group_name_H-M   'P 1'
#
loop_
_entity.id
_entity.type
_entity.pdbx_description
1 polymer ?
#
loop_
_entity_poly.entity_id
_entity_poly.type
_entity_poly.pdbx_seq_one_letter_code
_entity_poly.pdbx_strand_id
1 'polypeptide(L)' 'MKILLIVSDTALEPSLTNTATEIRVTIGINDDFDQILDVTSGILDTEQIAHLHRLWADDAFPRDFNRTGDELIITARE' A
#
# COMPACT_ATOMS: atom_id res chain seq x y z
N MET A 1 -5.92 3.56 13.02
CA MET A 1 -4.81 3.15 12.14
C MET A 1 -5.36 3.07 10.73
N LYS A 2 -4.78 3.80 9.76
CA LYS A 2 -5.16 3.73 8.35
C LYS A 2 -4.07 3.02 7.55
N ILE A 3 -4.45 2.22 6.55
CA ILE A 3 -3.52 1.56 5.64
C ILE A 3 -3.68 2.19 4.26
N LEU A 4 -2.55 2.60 3.68
CA LEU A 4 -2.48 3.26 2.39
C LEU A 4 -1.50 2.49 1.50
N LEU A 5 -1.95 2.16 0.29
CA LEU A 5 -1.10 1.68 -0.79
C LEU A 5 -0.86 2.84 -1.75
N ILE A 6 0.39 3.20 -2.01
CA ILE A 6 0.77 4.34 -2.83
C ILE A 6 1.55 3.82 -4.03
N VAL A 7 1.02 4.05 -5.23
CA VAL A 7 1.74 3.77 -6.48
C VAL A 7 2.38 5.07 -6.95
N SER A 8 3.70 5.09 -7.12
CA SER A 8 4.43 6.26 -7.60
C SER A 8 5.29 5.92 -8.81
N ASP A 9 5.27 6.81 -9.80
CA ASP A 9 6.12 6.69 -11.00
C ASP A 9 7.62 6.91 -10.67
N THR A 10 7.92 7.51 -9.51
CA THR A 10 9.29 7.81 -9.05
C THR A 10 9.82 6.84 -8.01
N ALA A 11 8.99 5.91 -7.53
CA ALA A 11 9.43 4.86 -6.61
C ALA A 11 10.30 3.83 -7.35
N LEU A 12 11.58 3.75 -6.95
CA LEU A 12 12.55 2.79 -7.49
C LEU A 12 12.51 1.44 -6.75
N GLU A 13 12.10 1.46 -5.50
CA GLU A 13 11.95 0.29 -4.63
C GLU A 13 10.76 0.50 -3.68
N PRO A 14 10.10 -0.57 -3.24
CA PRO A 14 9.08 -0.48 -2.22
C PRO A 14 9.61 0.13 -0.92
N SER A 15 8.77 0.88 -0.23
CA SER A 15 9.10 1.43 1.08
C SER A 15 7.90 1.42 2.02
N LEU A 16 8.18 1.31 3.31
CA LEU A 16 7.19 1.28 4.38
C LEU A 16 7.42 2.45 5.34
N THR A 17 6.38 3.25 5.55
CA THR A 17 6.28 4.17 6.68
C THR A 17 5.21 3.67 7.63
N ASN A 18 5.60 3.31 8.86
CA ASN A 18 4.70 2.80 9.88
C ASN A 18 4.71 3.73 11.11
N THR A 19 3.62 4.45 11.30
CA THR A 19 3.43 5.38 12.42
C THR A 19 2.27 4.91 13.30
N ALA A 20 2.05 5.58 14.43
CA ALA A 20 0.92 5.26 15.30
C ALA A 20 -0.46 5.47 14.63
N THR A 21 -0.55 6.27 13.57
CA THR A 21 -1.81 6.66 12.94
C THR A 21 -2.00 6.07 11.54
N GLU A 22 -0.91 5.84 10.81
CA GLU A 22 -0.91 5.37 9.42
C GLU A 22 0.21 4.38 9.13
N ILE A 23 -0.13 3.40 8.27
CA ILE A 23 0.78 2.51 7.55
C ILE A 23 0.70 2.94 6.09
N ARG A 24 1.83 3.38 5.53
CA ARG A 24 1.97 3.74 4.11
C ARG A 24 2.95 2.80 3.47
N VAL A 25 2.51 2.12 2.42
CA VAL A 25 3.37 1.30 1.57
C VAL A 25 3.44 1.98 0.22
N THR A 26 4.62 2.45 -0.17
CA THR A 26 4.87 3.08 -1.46
C THR A 26 5.59 2.10 -2.38
N ILE A 27 5.13 1.98 -3.61
CA ILE A 27 5.60 1.05 -4.63
C ILE A 27 5.73 1.73 -5.99
N GLY A 28 6.59 1.18 -6.85
CA GLY A 28 6.68 1.51 -8.26
C GLY A 28 5.60 0.81 -9.10
N ILE A 29 5.43 1.27 -10.34
CA ILE A 29 4.46 0.71 -11.30
C ILE A 29 4.77 -0.75 -11.65
N ASN A 30 6.05 -1.13 -11.64
CA ASN A 30 6.52 -2.44 -12.06
C ASN A 30 6.76 -3.39 -10.89
N ASP A 31 6.52 -2.93 -9.65
CA ASP A 31 6.67 -3.80 -8.49
C ASP A 31 5.55 -4.84 -8.47
N ASP A 32 5.81 -5.99 -7.83
CA ASP A 32 4.81 -6.99 -7.53
C ASP A 32 4.52 -7.10 -6.02
N PHE A 33 3.60 -7.98 -5.65
CA PHE A 33 3.21 -8.15 -4.26
C PHE A 33 4.29 -8.86 -3.42
N ASP A 34 5.19 -9.63 -4.02
CA ASP A 34 6.29 -10.27 -3.29
C ASP A 34 7.30 -9.21 -2.80
N GLN A 35 7.59 -8.21 -3.63
CA GLN A 35 8.44 -7.08 -3.22
C GLN A 35 7.78 -6.23 -2.11
N ILE A 36 6.45 -6.17 -2.06
CA ILE A 36 5.72 -5.56 -0.92
C ILE A 36 5.89 -6.38 0.35
N LEU A 37 5.85 -7.72 0.24
CA LEU A 37 6.06 -8.61 1.38
C LEU A 37 7.48 -8.47 1.94
N ASP A 38 8.48 -8.26 1.09
CA ASP A 38 9.87 -8.07 1.52
C ASP A 38 10.03 -6.88 2.48
N VAL A 39 9.32 -5.76 2.24
CA VAL A 39 9.42 -4.55 3.09
C VAL A 39 8.44 -4.53 4.26
N THR A 40 7.44 -5.40 4.27
CA THR A 40 6.42 -5.46 5.33
C THR A 40 6.61 -6.62 6.30
N SER A 41 7.35 -7.65 5.89
CA SER A 41 7.62 -8.85 6.70
C SER A 41 8.29 -8.51 8.03
N GLY A 42 7.74 -9.03 9.13
CA GLY A 42 8.22 -8.77 10.49
C GLY A 42 7.88 -7.39 11.05
N ILE A 43 7.26 -6.51 10.25
CA ILE A 43 6.83 -5.16 10.68
C ILE A 43 5.31 -5.08 10.76
N LEU A 44 4.60 -5.62 9.77
CA LEU A 44 3.14 -5.66 9.74
C LEU A 44 2.61 -7.02 10.22
N ASP A 45 1.46 -6.99 10.88
CA ASP A 45 0.73 -8.22 11.24
C ASP A 45 -0.05 -8.80 10.05
N THR A 46 -0.57 -10.01 10.21
CA THR A 46 -1.31 -10.73 9.16
C THR A 46 -2.57 -9.99 8.70
N GLU A 47 -3.26 -9.28 9.60
CA GLU A 47 -4.47 -8.53 9.24
C GLU A 47 -4.13 -7.30 8.40
N GLN A 48 -3.04 -6.61 8.74
CA GLN A 48 -2.52 -5.48 7.99
C GLN A 48 -2.05 -5.89 6.59
N ILE A 49 -1.33 -7.01 6.48
CA ILE A 49 -0.90 -7.57 5.19
C ILE A 49 -2.12 -7.98 4.35
N ALA A 50 -3.12 -8.64 4.96
CA ALA A 50 -4.34 -9.02 4.27
C ALA A 50 -5.15 -7.80 3.78
N HIS A 51 -5.18 -6.71 4.56
CA HIS A 51 -5.78 -5.46 4.14
C HIS A 51 -5.04 -4.84 2.95
N LEU A 52 -3.71 -4.80 3.01
CA LEU A 52 -2.87 -4.29 1.93
C LEU A 52 -3.06 -5.08 0.63
N HIS A 53 -3.15 -6.41 0.72
CA HIS A 53 -3.44 -7.28 -0.42
C HIS A 53 -4.82 -6.97 -1.05
N ARG A 54 -5.82 -6.64 -0.24
CA ARG A 54 -7.13 -6.22 -0.76
C ARG A 54 -7.06 -4.88 -1.50
N LEU A 55 -6.28 -3.92 -0.99
CA LEU A 55 -6.05 -2.66 -1.70
C LEU A 55 -5.39 -2.91 -3.08
N TRP A 56 -4.44 -3.83 -3.12
CA TRP A 56 -3.68 -4.21 -4.30
C TRP A 56 -4.52 -4.92 -5.39
N ALA A 57 -5.17 -6.05 -5.06
CA ALA A 57 -5.72 -6.97 -6.08
C ALA A 57 -7.23 -7.27 -5.97
N ASP A 58 -7.93 -6.78 -4.94
CA ASP A 58 -9.35 -7.11 -4.78
C ASP A 58 -10.24 -6.07 -5.46
N ASP A 59 -10.75 -6.41 -6.64
CA ASP A 59 -11.67 -5.57 -7.40
C ASP A 59 -13.06 -5.41 -6.78
N ALA A 60 -13.45 -6.33 -5.90
CA ALA A 60 -14.69 -6.23 -5.13
C ALA A 60 -14.48 -5.43 -3.83
N PHE A 61 -13.23 -5.18 -3.42
CA PHE A 61 -12.96 -4.39 -2.23
C PHE A 61 -13.23 -2.91 -2.50
N PRO A 62 -14.06 -2.24 -1.68
CA PRO A 62 -14.40 -0.84 -1.87
C PRO A 62 -13.17 0.03 -1.60
N ARG A 63 -12.69 0.69 -2.66
CA ARG A 63 -11.46 1.49 -2.66
C ARG A 63 -11.72 2.92 -3.11
N ASP A 64 -11.00 3.85 -2.51
CA ASP A 64 -10.87 5.22 -2.98
C ASP A 64 -9.49 5.46 -3.57
N PHE A 65 -9.47 6.19 -4.68
CA PHE A 65 -8.29 6.49 -5.47
C PHE A 65 -8.11 8.01 -5.50
N ASN A 66 -6.99 8.49 -4.98
CA ASN A 66 -6.66 9.90 -4.96
C ASN A 66 -5.29 10.12 -5.59
N ARG A 67 -5.19 11.05 -6.55
CA ARG A 67 -3.92 11.37 -7.21
C ARG A 67 -3.37 12.68 -6.67
N THR A 68 -2.15 12.63 -6.13
CA THR A 68 -1.42 13.79 -5.61
C THR A 68 -0.05 13.85 -6.26
N GLY A 69 0.12 14.73 -7.24
CA GLY A 69 1.35 14.77 -8.04
C GLY A 69 1.55 13.48 -8.84
N ASP A 70 2.70 12.84 -8.66
CA ASP A 70 3.09 11.55 -9.23
C ASP A 70 2.58 10.34 -8.44
N GLU A 71 1.98 10.55 -7.27
CA GLU A 71 1.46 9.48 -6.42
C GLU A 71 -0.03 9.20 -6.68
N LEU A 72 -0.38 7.92 -6.87
CA LEU A 72 -1.72 7.38 -6.76
C LEU A 72 -1.89 6.71 -5.40
N ILE A 73 -2.69 7.35 -4.54
CA ILE A 73 -2.99 6.90 -3.19
C ILE A 73 -4.26 6.06 -3.23
N ILE A 74 -4.17 4.81 -2.79
CA ILE A 74 -5.25 3.83 -2.71
C ILE A 74 -5.57 3.58 -1.25
N THR A 75 -6.83 3.75 -0.88
CA THR A 75 -7.35 3.57 0.49
C THR A 75 -8.64 2.77 0.49
N ALA A 76 -8.98 2.15 1.62
CA ALA A 76 -10.30 1.56 1.78
C ALA A 76 -11.37 2.66 1.87
N ARG A 77 -12.48 2.47 1.15
CA ARG A 77 -13.66 3.34 1.26
C ARG A 77 -14.49 2.88 2.47
N GLU A 78 -14.76 3.80 3.39
CA GLU A 78 -15.61 3.57 4.57
C GLU A 78 -17.09 3.37 4.20
#